data_AF-A0A2V4QB10-F1
#
_entry.id   AF-A0A2V4QB10-F1
#
_cell.length_a   1.000
_cell.length_b   1.000
_cell.length_c   1.000
_cell.angle_alpha   90.00
_cell.angle_beta   90.00
_cell.angle_gamma   90.00
#
_symmetry.space_group_name_H-M   'P 1'
#
loop_
_entity.id
_entity.type
_entity.pdbx_description
1 polymer ?
#
loop_
_entity_poly.entity_id
_entity_poly.type
_entity_poly.pdbx_seq_one_letter_code
_entity_poly.pdbx_strand_id
1 'polypeptide(L)'
;MPDLFQKLDTPPKDAKGFLWADYVELRCLTSLDGLYGEGQVVDLETESDELMVDEEADNDDYFEGEEELPDVDGEFLKNNEAVDRKWADISARLSARKISMEGYWPFEIHEGVLYRRYDAANRRHVLYVALLVASALRYCVKKRQSEVTASLEEIGFHLFKSLMPSGWQVRPFGAHQNIADGFEGTLGQKFASLAAEVYPRYVRPASEFDARNTGDGGLDIVAWHSLGDATRGHLPVAFAQCGCSPGDWEQKQFEGSPVNMDQKIGLQHPASNFYIMPHDMRSLTGGWERGDHIGTVILLDRVRIIRLVEQYALPETFPIWPFVQEAAQLRLVI
;
A
#
# COMPACT_ATOMS: atom_id res chain seq x y z
N MET A 1 2.29 -16.23 19.21
CA MET A 1 2.27 -16.07 17.74
C MET A 1 3.56 -15.33 17.37
N PRO A 2 4.12 -15.48 16.16
CA PRO A 2 5.21 -14.60 15.73
C PRO A 2 4.70 -13.15 15.71
N ASP A 3 5.55 -12.22 16.11
CA ASP A 3 5.25 -10.79 16.11
C ASP A 3 4.75 -10.34 14.73
N LEU A 4 3.78 -9.42 14.70
CA LEU A 4 3.30 -8.82 13.46
C LEU A 4 4.43 -8.05 12.74
N PHE A 5 5.18 -7.24 13.49
CA PHE A 5 6.21 -6.36 12.94
C PHE A 5 7.64 -6.87 13.22
N GLN A 6 8.55 -6.46 12.34
CA GLN A 6 10.00 -6.59 12.43
C GLN A 6 10.62 -5.24 12.07
N LYS A 7 11.73 -4.88 12.71
CA LYS A 7 12.53 -3.69 12.38
C LYS A 7 11.75 -2.37 12.38
N LEU A 8 10.81 -2.20 13.31
CA LEU A 8 10.01 -0.97 13.40
C LEU A 8 10.81 0.19 14.04
N ASP A 9 11.91 -0.14 14.70
CA ASP A 9 12.98 0.76 15.13
C ASP A 9 13.72 1.41 13.96
N THR A 10 13.76 0.78 12.78
CA THR A 10 14.45 1.32 11.60
C THR A 10 13.53 2.25 10.78
N PRO A 11 13.87 3.54 10.61
CA PRO A 11 13.07 4.46 9.80
C PRO A 11 13.08 4.11 8.30
N PRO A 12 12.14 4.66 7.50
CA PRO A 12 12.14 4.47 6.06
C PRO A 12 13.41 5.04 5.41
N LYS A 13 14.14 4.23 4.64
CA LYS A 13 15.32 4.69 3.87
C LYS A 13 14.98 5.66 2.72
N ASP A 14 13.73 5.63 2.25
CA ASP A 14 13.28 6.43 1.11
C ASP A 14 12.74 7.78 1.61
N ALA A 15 13.20 8.87 1.00
CA ALA A 15 12.83 10.24 1.38
C ALA A 15 11.38 10.62 1.01
N LYS A 16 10.60 9.73 0.40
CA LYS A 16 9.17 9.95 0.10
C LYS A 16 8.38 10.30 1.37
N GLY A 17 7.84 11.52 1.41
CA GLY A 17 7.15 12.03 2.59
C GLY A 17 5.91 11.23 3.02
N PHE A 18 5.21 10.58 2.08
CA PHE A 18 4.07 9.72 2.43
C PHE A 18 4.49 8.47 3.22
N LEU A 19 5.72 7.98 3.03
CA LEU A 19 6.25 6.84 3.77
C LEU A 19 6.60 7.21 5.21
N TRP A 20 7.15 8.39 5.40
CA TRP A 20 7.42 8.94 6.72
C TRP A 20 6.13 9.23 7.49
N ALA A 21 5.11 9.79 6.84
CA ALA A 21 3.81 9.99 7.46
C ALA A 21 3.18 8.66 7.93
N ASP A 22 3.27 7.60 7.11
CA ASP A 22 2.81 6.26 7.50
C ASP A 22 3.63 5.67 8.64
N TYR A 23 4.95 5.85 8.61
CA TYR A 23 5.83 5.38 9.67
C TYR A 23 5.52 6.05 11.01
N VAL A 24 5.36 7.37 11.03
CA VAL A 24 5.02 8.14 12.24
C VAL A 24 3.66 7.74 12.80
N GLU A 25 2.64 7.57 11.94
CA GLU A 25 1.34 7.05 12.37
C GLU A 25 1.45 5.63 12.96
N LEU A 26 2.26 4.76 12.36
CA LEU A 26 2.46 3.39 12.83
C LEU A 26 3.23 3.35 14.16
N ARG A 27 4.27 4.18 14.33
CA ARG A 27 4.98 4.33 15.60
C ARG A 27 4.05 4.85 16.68
N CYS A 28 3.29 5.91 16.43
CA CYS A 28 2.27 6.42 17.36
C CYS A 28 1.22 5.35 17.72
N LEU A 29 0.76 4.57 16.74
CA LEU A 29 -0.22 3.50 16.97
C LEU A 29 0.32 2.42 17.91
N THR A 30 1.60 2.07 17.77
CA THR A 30 2.26 0.96 18.48
C THR A 30 3.00 1.39 19.76
N SER A 31 3.08 2.69 20.04
CA SER A 31 3.81 3.20 21.21
C SER A 31 3.12 2.86 22.53
N LEU A 32 3.94 2.76 23.57
CA LEU A 32 3.50 2.51 24.94
C LEU A 32 2.54 3.58 25.44
N ASP A 33 2.88 4.85 25.25
CA ASP A 33 2.14 6.03 25.70
C ASP A 33 1.07 6.51 24.69
N GLY A 34 1.07 5.99 23.47
CA GLY A 34 0.23 6.43 22.36
C GLY A 34 0.63 7.79 21.79
N LEU A 35 1.88 8.23 21.97
CA LEU A 35 2.42 9.52 21.53
C LEU A 35 3.55 9.34 20.51
N TYR A 36 3.69 10.31 19.60
CA TYR A 36 4.86 10.43 18.75
C TYR A 36 5.02 11.88 18.27
N GLY A 37 6.22 12.45 18.36
CA GLY A 37 6.49 13.83 17.99
C GLY A 37 7.85 14.01 17.33
N GLU A 38 8.25 15.27 17.17
CA GLU A 38 9.52 15.67 16.56
C GLU A 38 10.74 15.10 17.27
N GLY A 39 10.76 15.14 18.61
CA GLY A 39 11.88 14.63 19.41
C GLY A 39 12.21 13.16 19.08
N GLN A 40 11.19 12.30 18.95
CA GLN A 40 11.40 10.90 18.58
C GLN A 40 11.92 10.71 17.14
N VAL A 41 11.74 11.68 16.24
CA VAL A 41 12.34 11.65 14.90
C VAL A 41 13.81 12.05 14.99
N VAL A 42 14.13 13.08 15.78
CA VAL A 42 15.51 13.53 16.04
C VAL A 42 16.34 12.41 16.65
N ASP A 43 15.82 11.74 17.68
CA ASP A 43 16.52 10.67 18.39
C ASP A 43 16.87 9.52 17.44
N LEU A 44 15.92 9.11 16.59
CA LEU A 44 16.13 8.03 15.60
C LEU A 44 17.16 8.37 14.53
N GLU A 45 17.23 9.61 14.08
CA GLU A 45 18.23 10.02 13.07
C GLU A 45 19.62 10.12 13.69
N THR A 46 19.71 10.61 14.92
CA THR A 46 20.97 10.66 15.67
C THR A 46 21.52 9.25 15.91
N GLU A 47 20.68 8.32 16.38
CA GLU A 47 21.08 6.92 16.57
C GLU A 47 21.47 6.23 15.25
N SER A 48 20.79 6.55 14.15
CA SER A 48 21.11 5.99 12.84
C SER A 48 22.44 6.50 12.30
N ASP A 49 22.78 7.76 12.54
CA ASP A 49 24.05 8.36 12.12
C ASP A 49 25.21 7.83 12.97
N GLU A 50 25.04 7.71 14.29
CA GLU A 50 26.04 7.13 15.21
C GLU A 50 26.40 5.68 14.82
N LEU A 51 25.41 4.85 14.48
CA LEU A 51 25.64 3.48 14.05
C LEU A 51 26.36 3.37 12.69
N MET A 52 26.21 4.35 11.80
CA MET A 52 26.91 4.38 10.51
C MET A 52 28.39 4.78 10.68
N VAL A 53 28.68 5.69 11.62
CA VAL A 53 30.06 6.10 11.95
C VAL A 53 30.83 4.93 12.57
N ASP A 54 30.20 4.14 13.44
CA ASP A 54 30.81 2.95 14.03
C ASP A 54 31.07 1.84 13.00
N GLU A 55 30.25 1.68 11.96
CA GLU A 55 30.49 0.72 10.86
C GLU A 55 31.65 1.15 9.93
N GLU A 56 31.92 2.46 9.80
CA GLU A 56 33.04 2.99 9.02
C GLU A 56 34.37 3.00 9.80
N ALA A 57 34.32 3.07 11.13
CA ALA A 57 35.50 3.04 12.01
C ALA A 57 36.18 1.66 12.13
N ASP A 58 35.53 0.57 11.67
CA ASP A 58 36.10 -0.79 11.65
C ASP A 58 36.88 -1.11 10.34
N ASN A 59 37.06 -0.12 9.46
CA ASN A 59 37.82 -0.24 8.21
C ASN A 59 39.11 0.60 8.28
N ASP A 60 40.02 0.18 9.16
CA ASP A 60 41.38 0.74 9.28
C ASP A 60 42.18 0.56 7.97
N ASP A 61 42.19 1.59 7.13
CA ASP A 61 43.28 1.82 6.18
C ASP A 61 43.88 3.21 6.45
N TYR A 62 45.06 3.19 7.05
CA TYR A 62 45.86 4.35 7.43
C TYR A 62 46.04 5.34 6.26
N PHE A 63 45.42 6.52 6.35
CA PHE A 63 45.75 7.66 5.50
C PHE A 63 46.15 8.86 6.38
N GLU A 64 47.45 9.12 6.47
CA GLU A 64 47.97 10.37 7.03
C GLU A 64 47.72 11.52 6.04
N GLY A 65 46.56 12.17 6.18
CA GLY A 65 46.30 13.51 5.67
C GLY A 65 45.92 14.40 6.84
N GLU A 66 46.37 15.66 6.86
CA GLU A 66 45.92 16.65 7.84
C GLU A 66 44.38 16.77 7.76
N GLU A 67 43.66 16.12 8.68
CA GLU A 67 42.23 16.32 8.84
C GLU A 67 42.00 17.76 9.31
N GLU A 68 41.42 18.58 8.42
CA GLU A 68 40.71 19.76 8.86
C GLU A 68 39.66 19.29 9.87
N LEU A 69 39.78 19.74 11.13
CA LEU A 69 38.77 19.50 12.16
C LEU A 69 37.40 19.84 11.54
N PRO A 70 36.45 18.89 11.47
CA PRO A 70 35.13 19.18 10.95
C PRO A 70 34.54 20.34 11.75
N ASP A 71 33.92 21.30 11.07
CA ASP A 71 33.24 22.42 11.69
C ASP A 71 31.99 21.87 12.39
N VAL A 72 32.19 21.31 13.58
CA VAL A 72 31.22 20.56 14.37
C VAL A 72 29.96 21.41 14.55
N ASP A 73 30.12 22.70 14.84
CA ASP A 73 28.99 23.61 15.01
C ASP A 73 28.18 23.79 13.72
N GLY A 74 28.84 23.84 12.56
CA GLY A 74 28.20 24.02 11.26
C GLY A 74 27.50 22.76 10.71
N GLU A 75 27.97 21.58 11.07
CA GLU A 75 27.39 20.29 10.67
C GLU A 75 26.18 19.92 11.55
N PHE A 76 26.30 20.11 12.87
CA PHE A 76 25.19 19.96 13.82
C PHE A 76 24.01 20.90 13.51
N LEU A 77 24.28 22.16 13.15
CA LEU A 77 23.23 23.12 12.76
C LEU A 77 22.50 22.71 11.46
N LYS A 78 23.22 22.17 10.46
CA LYS A 78 22.62 21.69 9.21
C LYS A 78 21.74 20.46 9.42
N ASN A 79 22.14 19.55 10.32
CA ASN A 79 21.36 18.37 10.66
C ASN A 79 20.03 18.76 11.33
N ASN A 80 20.05 19.70 12.27
CA ASN A 80 18.82 20.23 12.88
C ASN A 80 17.88 20.85 11.83
N GLU A 81 18.38 21.69 10.91
CA GLU A 81 17.54 22.27 9.84
C GLU A 81 16.95 21.22 8.88
N ALA A 82 17.64 20.11 8.66
CA ALA A 82 17.15 19.01 7.84
C ALA A 82 16.02 18.24 8.55
N VAL A 83 16.19 17.96 9.85
CA VAL A 83 15.18 17.28 10.67
C VAL A 83 13.94 18.15 10.83
N ASP A 84 14.09 19.44 11.12
CA ASP A 84 12.98 20.40 11.24
C ASP A 84 12.14 20.45 9.95
N ARG A 85 12.80 20.50 8.79
CA ARG A 85 12.12 20.48 7.49
C ARG A 85 11.37 19.17 7.26
N LYS A 86 11.97 18.04 7.61
CA LYS A 86 11.36 16.72 7.49
C LYS A 86 10.13 16.61 8.39
N TRP A 87 10.24 17.06 9.64
CA TRP A 87 9.12 17.08 10.57
C TRP A 87 8.00 18.02 10.10
N ALA A 88 8.34 19.19 9.56
CA ALA A 88 7.36 20.10 8.97
C ALA A 88 6.60 19.46 7.81
N ASP A 89 7.30 18.75 6.91
CA ASP A 89 6.69 18.02 5.79
C ASP A 89 5.78 16.88 6.27
N ILE A 90 6.21 16.11 7.27
CA ILE A 90 5.40 15.07 7.92
C ILE A 90 4.15 15.69 8.53
N SER A 91 4.32 16.74 9.35
CA SER A 91 3.23 17.42 10.04
C SER A 91 2.20 18.01 9.07
N ALA A 92 2.64 18.57 7.95
CA ALA A 92 1.76 19.06 6.89
C ALA A 92 0.91 17.92 6.29
N ARG A 93 1.51 16.74 6.08
CA ARG A 93 0.79 15.55 5.57
C ARG A 93 -0.19 14.99 6.59
N LEU A 94 0.21 14.86 7.84
CA LEU A 94 -0.68 14.42 8.93
C LEU A 94 -1.89 15.36 9.04
N SER A 95 -1.66 16.67 8.95
CA SER A 95 -2.73 17.68 8.94
C SER A 95 -3.65 17.53 7.72
N ALA A 96 -3.10 17.25 6.54
CA ALA A 96 -3.90 16.99 5.33
C ALA A 96 -4.74 15.70 5.46
N ARG A 97 -4.22 14.66 6.10
CA ARG A 97 -4.94 13.41 6.40
C ARG A 97 -6.08 13.62 7.38
N LYS A 98 -5.84 14.36 8.46
CA LYS A 98 -6.87 14.75 9.44
C LYS A 98 -8.11 15.33 8.76
N ILE A 99 -7.90 16.21 7.78
CA ILE A 99 -9.00 16.85 7.03
C ILE A 99 -9.59 15.89 5.99
N SER A 100 -8.76 15.21 5.21
CA SER A 100 -9.23 14.46 4.04
C SER A 100 -9.83 13.09 4.35
N MET A 101 -9.54 12.57 5.54
CA MET A 101 -9.94 11.25 6.03
C MET A 101 -10.61 11.36 7.42
N GLU A 102 -11.28 12.48 7.68
CA GLU A 102 -12.00 12.74 8.93
C GLU A 102 -12.93 11.56 9.30
N GLY A 103 -12.93 11.17 10.57
CA GLY A 103 -13.71 10.03 11.08
C GLY A 103 -13.13 8.64 10.78
N TYR A 104 -12.19 8.54 9.83
CA TYR A 104 -11.40 7.33 9.59
C TYR A 104 -10.04 7.39 10.28
N TRP A 105 -9.40 8.57 10.24
CA TRP A 105 -8.06 8.81 10.77
C TRP A 105 -8.05 8.74 12.31
N PRO A 106 -7.47 7.69 12.93
CA PRO A 106 -7.62 7.41 14.36
C PRO A 106 -6.57 8.13 15.21
N PHE A 107 -6.22 9.36 14.83
CA PHE A 107 -5.18 10.15 15.49
C PHE A 107 -5.64 11.58 15.72
N GLU A 108 -4.91 12.26 16.59
CA GLU A 108 -5.10 13.66 16.90
C GLU A 108 -3.74 14.35 16.95
N ILE A 109 -3.68 15.61 16.51
CA ILE A 109 -2.46 16.42 16.57
C ILE A 109 -2.73 17.56 17.54
N HIS A 110 -1.88 17.68 18.55
CA HIS A 110 -1.84 18.82 19.47
C HIS A 110 -0.40 19.28 19.65
N GLU A 111 -0.15 20.58 19.45
CA GLU A 111 1.17 21.21 19.68
C GLU A 111 2.34 20.46 19.02
N GLY A 112 2.13 19.93 17.81
CA GLY A 112 3.18 19.18 17.09
C GLY A 112 3.43 17.77 17.62
N VAL A 113 2.53 17.20 18.42
CA VAL A 113 2.59 15.81 18.88
C VAL A 113 1.37 15.06 18.35
N LEU A 114 1.60 13.85 17.84
CA LEU A 114 0.58 12.91 17.38
C LEU A 114 0.13 12.03 18.55
N TYR A 115 -1.19 11.94 18.74
CA TYR A 115 -1.84 11.15 19.78
C TYR A 115 -2.69 10.04 19.16
N ARG A 116 -2.55 8.82 19.65
CA ARG A 116 -3.40 7.68 19.28
C ARG A 116 -4.81 7.86 19.85
N ARG A 117 -5.82 7.80 18.97
CA ARG A 117 -7.27 7.82 19.29
C ARG A 117 -8.02 6.64 18.70
N TYR A 118 -7.32 5.53 18.50
CA TYR A 118 -7.90 4.31 17.96
C TYR A 118 -9.03 3.76 18.84
N ASP A 119 -10.09 3.32 18.17
CA ASP A 119 -11.26 2.69 18.78
C ASP A 119 -11.57 1.42 17.99
N ALA A 120 -11.43 0.27 18.64
CA ALA A 120 -11.65 -1.04 18.01
C ALA A 120 -13.13 -1.29 17.64
N ALA A 121 -14.07 -0.56 18.24
CA ALA A 121 -15.48 -0.63 17.87
C ALA A 121 -15.80 0.22 16.63
N ASN A 122 -14.95 1.20 16.29
CA ASN A 122 -15.14 2.04 15.12
C ASN A 122 -14.60 1.35 13.86
N ARG A 123 -15.52 0.86 13.01
CA ARG A 123 -15.21 0.21 11.73
C ARG A 123 -14.36 1.05 10.79
N ARG A 124 -14.50 2.38 10.85
CA ARG A 124 -13.69 3.32 10.05
C ARG A 124 -12.23 3.34 10.53
N HIS A 125 -12.01 3.31 11.83
CA HIS A 125 -10.66 3.22 12.42
C HIS A 125 -10.00 1.87 12.07
N VAL A 126 -10.76 0.77 12.17
CA VAL A 126 -10.28 -0.57 11.80
C VAL A 126 -9.80 -0.58 10.34
N LEU A 127 -10.59 -0.04 9.41
CA LEU A 127 -10.20 0.06 8.01
C LEU A 127 -8.96 0.94 7.81
N TYR A 128 -8.90 2.09 8.47
CA TYR A 128 -7.75 2.98 8.37
C TYR A 128 -6.47 2.26 8.79
N VAL A 129 -6.49 1.59 9.95
CA VAL A 129 -5.32 0.84 10.45
C VAL A 129 -4.98 -0.32 9.52
N ALA A 130 -5.97 -1.02 8.93
CA ALA A 130 -5.69 -2.05 7.93
C ALA A 130 -4.88 -1.50 6.74
N LEU A 131 -5.29 -0.35 6.21
CA LEU A 131 -4.58 0.34 5.13
C LEU A 131 -3.20 0.84 5.58
N LEU A 132 -3.07 1.36 6.80
CA LEU A 132 -1.78 1.81 7.34
C LEU A 132 -0.79 0.65 7.49
N VAL A 133 -1.24 -0.50 8.01
CA VAL A 133 -0.39 -1.70 8.11
C VAL A 133 -0.04 -2.22 6.72
N ALA A 134 -0.98 -2.18 5.77
CA ALA A 134 -0.73 -2.58 4.38
C ALA A 134 0.29 -1.68 3.68
N SER A 135 0.27 -0.36 3.89
CA SER A 135 1.31 0.52 3.34
C SER A 135 2.68 0.33 4.02
N ALA A 136 2.66 -0.16 5.27
CA ALA A 136 3.83 -0.50 6.05
C ALA A 136 4.30 -1.96 5.89
N LEU A 137 3.89 -2.68 4.83
CA LEU A 137 4.14 -4.12 4.65
C LEU A 137 5.62 -4.54 4.84
N ARG A 138 6.58 -3.65 4.53
CA ARG A 138 8.02 -3.89 4.73
C ARG A 138 8.38 -4.24 6.18
N TYR A 139 7.65 -3.67 7.12
CA TYR A 139 7.81 -3.88 8.55
C TYR A 139 7.06 -5.13 9.02
N CYS A 140 6.17 -5.72 8.23
CA CYS A 140 5.52 -6.96 8.62
C CYS A 140 6.49 -8.14 8.51
N VAL A 141 6.47 -9.05 9.47
CA VAL A 141 7.21 -10.32 9.39
C VAL A 141 6.80 -11.07 8.13
N LYS A 142 7.78 -11.56 7.35
CA LYS A 142 7.52 -12.18 6.02
C LYS A 142 6.40 -13.22 6.01
N LYS A 143 6.32 -14.06 7.05
CA LYS A 143 5.28 -15.11 7.17
C LYS A 143 3.86 -14.56 7.39
N ARG A 144 3.73 -13.31 7.80
CA ARG A 144 2.46 -12.58 8.05
C ARG A 144 2.14 -11.60 6.91
N GLN A 145 2.99 -11.45 5.89
CA GLN A 145 2.70 -10.49 4.82
C GLN A 145 1.46 -10.88 3.99
N SER A 146 1.21 -12.17 3.80
CA SER A 146 0.09 -12.66 3.00
C SER A 146 -1.29 -12.34 3.60
N GLU A 147 -1.44 -12.33 4.93
CA GLU A 147 -2.71 -11.91 5.56
C GLU A 147 -2.98 -10.40 5.37
N VAL A 148 -1.91 -9.59 5.33
CA VAL A 148 -2.02 -8.15 5.11
C VAL A 148 -2.35 -7.87 3.64
N THR A 149 -1.67 -8.53 2.68
CA THR A 149 -1.98 -8.35 1.25
C THR A 149 -3.38 -8.85 0.91
N ALA A 150 -3.81 -9.98 1.49
CA ALA A 150 -5.17 -10.50 1.32
C ALA A 150 -6.25 -9.50 1.79
N SER A 151 -5.98 -8.75 2.87
CA SER A 151 -6.92 -7.71 3.33
C SER A 151 -7.10 -6.58 2.32
N LEU A 152 -6.02 -6.17 1.63
CA LEU A 152 -6.10 -5.17 0.56
C LEU A 152 -6.84 -5.71 -0.66
N GLU A 153 -6.60 -6.96 -1.05
CA GLU A 153 -7.35 -7.62 -2.12
C GLU A 153 -8.85 -7.69 -1.81
N GLU A 154 -9.22 -7.97 -0.55
CA GLU A 154 -10.60 -7.99 -0.08
C GLU A 154 -11.26 -6.60 -0.12
N ILE A 155 -10.56 -5.57 0.40
CA ILE A 155 -11.00 -4.17 0.30
C ILE A 155 -11.17 -3.77 -1.16
N GLY A 156 -10.17 -4.09 -1.99
CA GLY A 156 -10.13 -3.81 -3.41
C GLY A 156 -11.30 -4.45 -4.15
N PHE A 157 -11.64 -5.71 -3.85
CA PHE A 157 -12.74 -6.42 -4.48
C PHE A 157 -14.10 -5.75 -4.20
N HIS A 158 -14.43 -5.50 -2.94
CA HIS A 158 -15.71 -4.89 -2.59
C HIS A 158 -15.84 -3.47 -3.15
N LEU A 159 -14.74 -2.71 -3.13
CA LEU A 159 -14.70 -1.39 -3.73
C LEU A 159 -14.88 -1.44 -5.25
N PHE A 160 -14.10 -2.28 -5.93
CA PHE A 160 -14.15 -2.44 -7.39
C PHE A 160 -15.52 -2.92 -7.85
N LYS A 161 -16.12 -3.87 -7.14
CA LYS A 161 -17.49 -4.33 -7.36
C LYS A 161 -18.51 -3.20 -7.26
N SER A 162 -18.34 -2.30 -6.30
CA SER A 162 -19.24 -1.15 -6.10
C SER A 162 -19.06 -0.06 -7.15
N LEU A 163 -17.86 0.05 -7.74
CA LEU A 163 -17.58 0.98 -8.84
C LEU A 163 -18.18 0.52 -10.18
N MET A 164 -18.38 -0.78 -10.36
CA MET A 164 -18.93 -1.30 -11.61
C MET A 164 -20.45 -1.02 -11.71
N PRO A 165 -20.94 -0.54 -12.86
CA PRO A 165 -22.37 -0.34 -13.08
C PRO A 165 -23.20 -1.61 -12.93
N SER A 166 -24.52 -1.45 -12.78
CA SER A 166 -25.46 -2.57 -12.83
C SER A 166 -25.28 -3.39 -14.11
N GLY A 167 -25.35 -4.72 -13.99
CA GLY A 167 -25.18 -5.68 -15.09
C GLY A 167 -23.74 -6.20 -15.28
N TRP A 168 -22.75 -5.56 -14.65
CA TRP A 168 -21.37 -6.07 -14.65
C TRP A 168 -21.23 -7.29 -13.73
N GLN A 169 -20.52 -8.29 -14.23
CA GLN A 169 -19.98 -9.39 -13.45
C GLN A 169 -18.62 -8.96 -12.89
N VAL A 170 -18.36 -9.25 -11.63
CA VAL A 170 -17.08 -8.98 -10.98
C VAL A 170 -16.64 -10.24 -10.26
N ARG A 171 -15.46 -10.75 -10.61
CA ARG A 171 -14.91 -11.96 -10.03
C ARG A 171 -13.49 -11.77 -9.49
N PRO A 172 -13.18 -12.40 -8.35
CA PRO A 172 -11.82 -12.53 -7.86
C PRO A 172 -10.95 -13.39 -8.83
N PHE A 173 -9.70 -13.01 -9.08
CA PHE A 173 -8.72 -13.74 -9.92
C PHE A 173 -7.41 -14.07 -9.17
N GLY A 174 -7.08 -13.25 -8.16
CA GLY A 174 -5.85 -13.33 -7.37
C GLY A 174 -5.62 -14.66 -6.65
N ALA A 175 -4.45 -14.80 -6.02
CA ALA A 175 -4.06 -16.06 -5.37
C ALA A 175 -4.49 -16.16 -3.90
N HIS A 176 -4.77 -15.05 -3.22
CA HIS A 176 -4.93 -14.99 -1.76
C HIS A 176 -6.29 -14.43 -1.33
N GLN A 177 -7.36 -14.90 -1.97
CA GLN A 177 -8.68 -14.32 -1.77
C GLN A 177 -9.55 -15.21 -0.87
N ASN A 178 -10.07 -14.63 0.21
CA ASN A 178 -11.10 -15.25 1.05
C ASN A 178 -12.52 -15.11 0.45
N ILE A 179 -12.60 -14.62 -0.79
CA ILE A 179 -13.84 -14.27 -1.46
C ILE A 179 -14.27 -15.44 -2.35
N ALA A 180 -15.54 -15.83 -2.24
CA ALA A 180 -16.13 -16.89 -3.04
C ALA A 180 -16.27 -16.51 -4.53
N ASP A 181 -16.45 -17.51 -5.39
CA ASP A 181 -16.64 -17.35 -6.85
C ASP A 181 -15.41 -16.79 -7.60
N GLY A 182 -14.21 -17.03 -7.05
CA GLY A 182 -12.94 -16.73 -7.71
C GLY A 182 -12.54 -17.78 -8.75
N PHE A 183 -11.67 -17.40 -9.68
CA PHE A 183 -11.08 -18.36 -10.62
C PHE A 183 -10.06 -19.27 -9.91
N GLU A 184 -10.25 -20.59 -10.03
CA GLU A 184 -9.44 -21.60 -9.35
C GLU A 184 -8.43 -22.31 -10.28
N GLY A 185 -7.43 -22.95 -9.66
CA GLY A 185 -6.42 -23.76 -10.35
C GLY A 185 -5.13 -23.01 -10.69
N THR A 186 -4.37 -23.56 -11.63
CA THR A 186 -3.13 -22.96 -12.13
C THR A 186 -3.43 -21.69 -12.92
N LEU A 187 -2.44 -20.83 -13.11
CA LEU A 187 -2.60 -19.57 -13.83
C LEU A 187 -3.16 -19.78 -15.25
N GLY A 188 -2.71 -20.82 -15.95
CA GLY A 188 -3.24 -21.20 -17.26
C GLY A 188 -4.71 -21.64 -17.20
N GLN A 189 -5.13 -22.36 -16.15
CA GLN A 189 -6.53 -22.75 -15.94
C GLN A 189 -7.42 -21.54 -15.62
N LYS A 190 -6.93 -20.59 -14.81
CA LYS A 190 -7.64 -19.34 -14.52
C LYS A 190 -7.88 -18.51 -15.78
N PHE A 191 -6.85 -18.31 -16.62
CA PHE A 191 -7.03 -17.58 -17.88
C PHE A 191 -7.91 -18.32 -18.89
N ALA A 192 -7.83 -19.65 -18.97
CA ALA A 192 -8.76 -20.42 -19.81
C ALA A 192 -10.21 -20.27 -19.34
N SER A 193 -10.44 -20.25 -18.03
CA SER A 193 -11.76 -20.05 -17.43
C SER A 193 -12.28 -18.63 -17.69
N LEU A 194 -11.42 -17.61 -17.53
CA LEU A 194 -11.78 -16.24 -17.87
C LEU A 194 -12.09 -16.09 -19.38
N ALA A 195 -11.32 -16.75 -20.25
CA ALA A 195 -11.55 -16.71 -21.69
C ALA A 195 -12.92 -17.28 -22.09
N ALA A 196 -13.44 -18.26 -21.34
CA ALA A 196 -14.79 -18.78 -21.54
C ALA A 196 -15.90 -17.76 -21.18
N GLU A 197 -15.60 -16.76 -20.36
CA GLU A 197 -16.55 -15.72 -19.94
C GLU A 197 -16.51 -14.49 -20.84
N VAL A 198 -15.31 -14.11 -21.32
CA VAL A 198 -15.10 -12.84 -22.06
C VAL A 198 -14.87 -13.02 -23.56
N TYR A 199 -14.77 -14.27 -24.05
CA TYR A 199 -14.63 -14.63 -25.46
C TYR A 199 -13.53 -13.85 -26.19
N PRO A 200 -12.27 -13.89 -25.72
CA PRO A 200 -11.18 -13.10 -26.28
C PRO A 200 -10.81 -13.55 -27.71
N ARG A 201 -10.04 -12.73 -28.43
CA ARG A 201 -9.44 -13.13 -29.72
C ARG A 201 -8.31 -14.15 -29.54
N TYR A 202 -7.66 -14.09 -28.39
CA TYR A 202 -6.54 -14.95 -28.05
C TYR A 202 -6.58 -15.28 -26.57
N VAL A 203 -6.25 -16.52 -26.23
CA VAL A 203 -5.88 -16.94 -24.88
C VAL A 203 -4.60 -17.74 -25.00
N ARG A 204 -3.63 -17.43 -24.15
CA ARG A 204 -2.38 -18.19 -24.13
C ARG A 204 -2.66 -19.64 -23.73
N PRO A 205 -2.16 -20.64 -24.48
CA PRO A 205 -2.36 -22.03 -24.14
C PRO A 205 -1.85 -22.35 -22.73
N ALA A 206 -2.62 -23.13 -21.96
CA ALA A 206 -2.25 -23.50 -20.58
C ALA A 206 -0.87 -24.18 -20.49
N SER A 207 -0.45 -24.90 -21.53
CA SER A 207 0.86 -25.56 -21.64
C SER A 207 2.05 -24.60 -21.71
N GLU A 208 1.81 -23.33 -22.04
CA GLU A 208 2.87 -22.31 -22.10
C GLU A 208 3.06 -21.57 -20.78
N PHE A 209 2.19 -21.80 -19.78
CA PHE A 209 2.40 -21.34 -18.42
C PHE A 209 3.21 -22.39 -17.64
N ASP A 210 3.96 -21.96 -16.60
CA ASP A 210 4.52 -22.93 -15.64
C ASP A 210 3.34 -23.64 -14.95
N ALA A 211 3.28 -24.96 -15.09
CA ALA A 211 2.21 -25.80 -14.56
C ALA A 211 2.09 -25.75 -13.03
N ARG A 212 3.11 -25.24 -12.33
CA ARG A 212 3.13 -25.05 -10.87
C ARG A 212 2.75 -23.63 -10.46
N ASN A 213 2.62 -22.71 -11.41
CA ASN A 213 2.27 -21.33 -11.11
C ASN A 213 0.78 -21.22 -10.80
N THR A 214 0.46 -20.95 -9.53
CA THR A 214 -0.91 -20.71 -9.02
C THR A 214 -1.13 -19.25 -8.64
N GLY A 215 -0.22 -18.34 -9.06
CA GLY A 215 -0.30 -16.92 -8.78
C GLY A 215 -1.45 -16.20 -9.50
N ASP A 216 -1.40 -14.88 -9.44
CA ASP A 216 -2.38 -13.95 -10.04
C ASP A 216 -2.05 -13.59 -11.50
N GLY A 217 -0.78 -13.70 -11.90
CA GLY A 217 -0.33 -13.28 -13.23
C GLY A 217 -0.46 -11.78 -13.49
N GLY A 218 -0.47 -10.94 -12.46
CA GLY A 218 -0.66 -9.49 -12.54
C GLY A 218 -2.13 -9.04 -12.61
N LEU A 219 -3.06 -9.89 -12.15
CA LEU A 219 -4.49 -9.60 -12.10
C LEU A 219 -5.10 -10.13 -10.80
N ASP A 220 -5.64 -9.25 -9.96
CA ASP A 220 -6.32 -9.65 -8.72
C ASP A 220 -7.84 -9.74 -8.89
N ILE A 221 -8.43 -8.85 -9.69
CA ILE A 221 -9.88 -8.75 -9.87
C ILE A 221 -10.18 -8.45 -11.35
N VAL A 222 -11.21 -9.10 -11.88
CA VAL A 222 -11.69 -8.85 -13.24
C VAL A 222 -13.19 -8.57 -13.23
N ALA A 223 -13.60 -7.65 -14.09
CA ALA A 223 -15.00 -7.37 -14.33
C ALA A 223 -15.31 -7.27 -15.82
N TRP A 224 -16.51 -7.68 -16.20
CA TRP A 224 -17.01 -7.54 -17.57
C TRP A 224 -18.54 -7.38 -17.57
N HIS A 225 -19.07 -6.78 -18.63
CA HIS A 225 -20.52 -6.72 -18.84
C HIS A 225 -20.91 -7.67 -19.97
N SER A 226 -21.88 -8.56 -19.76
CA SER A 226 -22.31 -9.55 -20.77
C SER A 226 -23.09 -8.97 -21.94
N LEU A 227 -23.53 -7.71 -21.83
CA LEU A 227 -24.33 -7.00 -22.85
C LEU A 227 -25.65 -7.72 -23.21
N GLY A 228 -26.10 -8.65 -22.37
CA GLY A 228 -27.32 -9.42 -22.58
C GLY A 228 -27.16 -10.60 -23.54
N ASP A 229 -25.94 -10.93 -23.98
CA ASP A 229 -25.64 -12.17 -24.70
C ASP A 229 -24.46 -12.92 -24.06
N ALA A 230 -24.29 -14.17 -24.45
CA ALA A 230 -23.33 -15.07 -23.84
C ALA A 230 -22.31 -15.61 -24.84
N THR A 231 -22.17 -15.07 -26.06
CA THR A 231 -21.32 -15.74 -27.06
C THR A 231 -20.62 -14.84 -28.07
N ARG A 232 -20.92 -13.53 -28.13
CA ARG A 232 -20.48 -12.69 -29.26
C ARG A 232 -19.18 -11.91 -29.03
N GLY A 233 -18.53 -12.08 -27.88
CA GLY A 233 -17.31 -11.33 -27.52
C GLY A 233 -17.52 -9.82 -27.59
N HIS A 234 -16.44 -9.06 -27.80
CA HIS A 234 -16.50 -7.58 -27.83
C HIS A 234 -17.11 -6.97 -26.55
N LEU A 235 -16.88 -7.62 -25.41
CA LEU A 235 -17.39 -7.17 -24.13
C LEU A 235 -16.52 -6.04 -23.57
N PRO A 236 -17.09 -5.06 -22.85
CA PRO A 236 -16.30 -4.16 -22.04
C PRO A 236 -15.73 -4.96 -20.86
N VAL A 237 -14.42 -4.81 -20.63
CA VAL A 237 -13.68 -5.52 -19.58
C VAL A 237 -12.89 -4.50 -18.76
N ALA A 238 -12.76 -4.75 -17.46
CA ALA A 238 -11.92 -4.00 -16.55
C ALA A 238 -11.06 -4.97 -15.74
N PHE A 239 -9.79 -4.62 -15.59
CA PHE A 239 -8.80 -5.34 -14.80
C PHE A 239 -8.38 -4.48 -13.61
N ALA A 240 -8.20 -5.11 -12.47
CA ALA A 240 -7.72 -4.47 -11.25
C ALA A 240 -6.58 -5.29 -10.63
N GLN A 241 -5.50 -4.60 -10.29
CA GLN A 241 -4.38 -5.12 -9.53
C GLN A 241 -4.27 -4.36 -8.20
N CYS A 242 -4.00 -5.09 -7.12
CA CYS A 242 -3.79 -4.56 -5.78
C CYS A 242 -2.29 -4.63 -5.44
N GLY A 243 -1.77 -3.63 -4.72
CA GLY A 243 -0.36 -3.64 -4.35
C GLY A 243 -0.04 -2.83 -3.11
N CYS A 244 0.68 -3.46 -2.19
CA CYS A 244 1.13 -2.85 -0.94
C CYS A 244 2.54 -2.24 -1.03
N SER A 245 3.36 -2.59 -2.03
CA SER A 245 4.77 -2.19 -2.11
C SER A 245 4.95 -0.75 -2.59
N PRO A 246 5.56 0.16 -1.80
CA PRO A 246 5.81 1.54 -2.24
C PRO A 246 7.07 1.72 -3.10
N GLY A 247 7.94 0.72 -3.18
CA GLY A 247 9.08 0.73 -4.11
C GLY A 247 8.68 0.31 -5.52
N ASP A 248 7.74 -0.63 -5.62
CA ASP A 248 7.44 -1.31 -6.88
C ASP A 248 6.11 -0.87 -7.50
N TRP A 249 5.34 0.01 -6.86
CA TRP A 249 4.03 0.44 -7.36
C TRP A 249 4.10 1.01 -8.78
N GLU A 250 5.19 1.71 -9.10
CA GLU A 250 5.43 2.29 -10.41
C GLU A 250 5.48 1.23 -11.51
N GLN A 251 6.02 0.04 -11.22
CA GLN A 251 6.05 -1.07 -12.16
C GLN A 251 4.75 -1.87 -12.09
N LYS A 252 4.23 -2.11 -10.87
CA LYS A 252 3.03 -2.91 -10.63
C LYS A 252 1.76 -2.34 -11.27
N GLN A 253 1.65 -1.02 -11.39
CA GLN A 253 0.51 -0.40 -12.10
C GLN A 253 0.38 -0.87 -13.57
N PHE A 254 1.47 -1.38 -14.17
CA PHE A 254 1.48 -1.87 -15.55
C PHE A 254 1.22 -3.38 -15.66
N GLU A 255 1.22 -4.13 -14.55
CA GLU A 255 0.98 -5.57 -14.55
C GLU A 255 -0.42 -5.89 -15.09
N GLY A 256 -1.44 -5.16 -14.66
CA GLY A 256 -2.82 -5.26 -15.14
C GLY A 256 -3.10 -4.55 -16.47
N SER A 257 -2.10 -3.90 -17.07
CA SER A 257 -2.30 -3.08 -18.28
C SER A 257 -2.74 -3.94 -19.48
N PRO A 258 -3.52 -3.38 -20.42
CA PRO A 258 -3.91 -4.09 -21.64
C PRO A 258 -2.71 -4.65 -22.42
N VAL A 259 -1.61 -3.89 -22.47
CA VAL A 259 -0.38 -4.31 -23.18
C VAL A 259 0.22 -5.58 -22.56
N ASN A 260 0.29 -5.66 -21.24
CA ASN A 260 0.80 -6.85 -20.56
C ASN A 260 -0.21 -8.01 -20.61
N MET A 261 -1.51 -7.69 -20.54
CA MET A 261 -2.57 -8.69 -20.55
C MET A 261 -2.79 -9.31 -21.93
N ASP A 262 -2.55 -8.60 -23.03
CA ASP A 262 -2.72 -9.13 -24.39
C ASP A 262 -1.82 -10.35 -24.68
N GLN A 263 -0.71 -10.51 -23.94
CA GLN A 263 0.16 -11.69 -24.02
C GLN A 263 -0.42 -12.94 -23.32
N LYS A 264 -1.47 -12.77 -22.49
CA LYS A 264 -2.12 -13.83 -21.70
C LYS A 264 -3.55 -14.05 -22.18
N ILE A 265 -4.29 -12.96 -22.39
CA ILE A 265 -5.67 -12.90 -22.86
C ILE A 265 -5.86 -11.67 -23.76
N GLY A 266 -5.84 -11.89 -25.07
CA GLY A 266 -5.97 -10.84 -26.09
C GLY A 266 -7.42 -10.48 -26.36
N LEU A 267 -7.92 -9.43 -25.73
CA LEU A 267 -9.30 -8.95 -25.88
C LEU A 267 -9.52 -8.26 -27.25
N GLN A 268 -10.78 -8.04 -27.63
CA GLN A 268 -11.15 -7.28 -28.84
C GLN A 268 -10.95 -5.77 -28.65
N HIS A 269 -11.14 -5.29 -27.42
CA HIS A 269 -10.99 -3.91 -27.02
C HIS A 269 -10.11 -3.84 -25.77
N PRO A 270 -9.27 -2.80 -25.61
CA PRO A 270 -8.45 -2.65 -24.41
C PRO A 270 -9.31 -2.62 -23.15
N ALA A 271 -8.93 -3.42 -22.15
CA ALA A 271 -9.56 -3.37 -20.84
C ALA A 271 -9.25 -2.03 -20.15
N SER A 272 -10.16 -1.59 -19.28
CA SER A 272 -9.80 -0.55 -18.30
C SER A 272 -8.81 -1.12 -17.29
N ASN A 273 -7.77 -0.36 -16.94
CA ASN A 273 -6.73 -0.78 -15.99
C ASN A 273 -6.87 -0.01 -14.69
N PHE A 274 -7.10 -0.71 -13.58
CA PHE A 274 -7.17 -0.14 -12.24
C PHE A 274 -6.01 -0.65 -11.40
N TYR A 275 -5.45 0.25 -10.58
CA TYR A 275 -4.45 -0.14 -9.59
C TYR A 275 -4.82 0.43 -8.22
N ILE A 276 -4.92 -0.46 -7.23
CA ILE A 276 -5.39 -0.19 -5.88
C ILE A 276 -4.22 -0.31 -4.92
N MET A 277 -3.94 0.74 -4.16
CA MET A 277 -2.81 0.75 -3.23
C MET A 277 -3.18 1.42 -1.89
N PRO A 278 -2.57 0.99 -0.78
CA PRO A 278 -2.89 1.50 0.55
C PRO A 278 -2.16 2.81 0.88
N HIS A 279 -1.25 3.28 0.01
CA HIS A 279 -0.48 4.50 0.19
C HIS A 279 -1.35 5.74 -0.04
N ASP A 280 -1.11 6.82 0.69
CA ASP A 280 -1.70 8.13 0.42
C ASP A 280 -0.78 8.90 -0.53
N MET A 281 -1.11 8.89 -1.82
CA MET A 281 -0.28 9.47 -2.88
C MET A 281 -0.67 10.92 -3.16
N ARG A 282 -1.34 11.59 -2.22
CA ARG A 282 -1.73 12.98 -2.37
C ARG A 282 -0.54 13.92 -2.14
N SER A 283 -0.27 14.78 -3.11
CA SER A 283 0.69 15.88 -2.96
C SER A 283 0.15 16.96 -2.01
N LEU A 284 1.05 17.61 -1.26
CA LEU A 284 0.73 18.79 -0.44
C LEU A 284 0.22 19.98 -1.28
N THR A 285 0.61 20.08 -2.55
CA THR A 285 0.14 21.11 -3.48
C THR A 285 -1.20 20.79 -4.14
N GLY A 286 -1.78 19.62 -3.82
CA GLY A 286 -2.91 19.06 -4.55
C GLY A 286 -2.46 18.25 -5.78
N GLY A 287 -3.23 17.23 -6.13
CA GLY A 287 -2.85 16.26 -7.17
C GLY A 287 -2.07 15.08 -6.63
N TRP A 288 -1.34 14.41 -7.53
CA TRP A 288 -0.58 13.20 -7.24
C TRP A 288 0.87 13.50 -6.90
N GLU A 289 1.34 12.93 -5.80
CA GLU A 289 2.76 12.77 -5.56
C GLU A 289 3.35 11.80 -6.59
N ARG A 290 4.47 12.17 -7.22
CA ARG A 290 5.07 11.43 -8.34
C ARG A 290 4.10 11.22 -9.52
N GLY A 291 3.32 12.26 -9.85
CA GLY A 291 2.33 12.20 -10.93
C GLY A 291 2.91 11.91 -12.32
N ASP A 292 4.19 12.23 -12.53
CA ASP A 292 4.98 11.91 -13.72
C ASP A 292 5.27 10.41 -13.90
N HIS A 293 5.17 9.62 -12.82
CA HIS A 293 5.32 8.17 -12.84
C HIS A 293 3.98 7.43 -13.04
N ILE A 294 2.85 8.14 -13.13
CA ILE A 294 1.53 7.53 -13.32
C ILE A 294 1.30 7.28 -14.81
N GLY A 295 1.10 6.01 -15.17
CA GLY A 295 0.82 5.57 -16.53
C GLY A 295 -0.66 5.67 -16.91
N THR A 296 -1.06 4.93 -17.95
CA THR A 296 -2.47 4.77 -18.35
C THR A 296 -3.18 3.81 -17.40
N VAL A 297 -3.54 4.32 -16.22
CA VAL A 297 -4.16 3.55 -15.14
C VAL A 297 -5.12 4.42 -14.32
N ILE A 298 -6.18 3.80 -13.81
CA ILE A 298 -7.09 4.40 -12.84
C ILE A 298 -6.59 4.05 -11.45
N LEU A 299 -5.90 5.00 -10.81
CA LEU A 299 -5.35 4.81 -9.47
C LEU A 299 -6.40 5.00 -8.37
N LEU A 300 -6.40 4.09 -7.41
CA LEU A 300 -7.12 4.20 -6.14
C LEU A 300 -6.11 4.12 -4.99
N ASP A 301 -5.75 5.28 -4.46
CA ASP A 301 -4.89 5.45 -3.28
C ASP A 301 -5.72 5.51 -2.00
N ARG A 302 -5.08 5.63 -0.83
CA ARG A 302 -5.76 5.60 0.48
C ARG A 302 -6.92 6.59 0.57
N VAL A 303 -6.72 7.85 0.15
CA VAL A 303 -7.77 8.88 0.21
C VAL A 303 -8.97 8.47 -0.64
N ARG A 304 -8.74 7.97 -1.87
CA ARG A 304 -9.82 7.53 -2.76
C ARG A 304 -10.51 6.29 -2.21
N ILE A 305 -9.77 5.31 -1.70
CA ILE A 305 -10.33 4.10 -1.08
C ILE A 305 -11.29 4.51 0.05
N ILE A 306 -10.84 5.34 0.99
CA ILE A 306 -11.65 5.78 2.14
C ILE A 306 -12.92 6.51 1.67
N ARG A 307 -12.78 7.46 0.75
CA ARG A 307 -13.92 8.25 0.25
C ARG A 307 -14.95 7.39 -0.46
N LEU A 308 -14.50 6.44 -1.27
CA LEU A 308 -15.41 5.56 -2.01
C LEU A 308 -16.03 4.52 -1.07
N VAL A 309 -15.29 4.00 -0.10
CA VAL A 309 -15.83 3.12 0.95
C VAL A 309 -16.94 3.82 1.71
N GLU A 310 -16.76 5.09 2.09
CA GLU A 310 -17.80 5.90 2.72
C GLU A 310 -18.99 6.11 1.77
N GLN A 311 -18.72 6.50 0.52
CA GLN A 311 -19.75 6.73 -0.50
C GLN A 311 -20.64 5.51 -0.73
N TYR A 312 -20.06 4.31 -0.70
CA TYR A 312 -20.77 3.05 -0.90
C TYR A 312 -21.18 2.36 0.41
N ALA A 313 -21.00 3.00 1.57
CA ALA A 313 -21.34 2.48 2.89
C ALA A 313 -20.74 1.09 3.17
N LEU A 314 -19.48 0.87 2.78
CA LEU A 314 -18.78 -0.42 2.91
C LEU A 314 -18.09 -0.73 4.26
N PRO A 315 -17.88 0.18 5.25
CA PRO A 315 -17.12 -0.17 6.46
C PRO A 315 -17.61 -1.40 7.23
N GLU A 316 -18.93 -1.62 7.24
CA GLU A 316 -19.58 -2.76 7.91
C GLU A 316 -19.45 -4.07 7.12
N THR A 317 -19.13 -4.01 5.83
CA THR A 317 -18.97 -5.19 4.96
C THR A 317 -17.67 -5.93 5.23
N PHE A 318 -16.62 -5.21 5.64
CA PHE A 318 -15.31 -5.79 5.86
C PHE A 318 -15.26 -6.61 7.17
N PRO A 319 -14.41 -7.63 7.27
CA PRO A 319 -14.17 -8.30 8.55
C PRO A 319 -13.39 -7.38 9.51
N ILE A 320 -13.19 -7.83 10.74
CA ILE A 320 -12.11 -7.31 11.60
C ILE A 320 -10.90 -8.21 11.37
N TRP A 321 -9.83 -7.67 10.82
CA TRP A 321 -8.60 -8.45 10.63
C TRP A 321 -7.82 -8.56 11.95
N PRO A 322 -7.40 -9.77 12.37
CA PRO A 322 -6.67 -9.95 13.63
C PRO A 322 -5.40 -9.10 13.75
N PHE A 323 -4.66 -8.90 12.66
CA PHE A 323 -3.45 -8.09 12.66
C PHE A 323 -3.70 -6.62 12.99
N VAL A 324 -4.89 -6.09 12.70
CA VAL A 324 -5.27 -4.72 13.06
C VAL A 324 -5.37 -4.58 14.58
N GLN A 325 -6.00 -5.56 15.23
CA GLN A 325 -6.10 -5.60 16.69
C GLN A 325 -4.72 -5.78 17.33
N GLU A 326 -3.90 -6.69 16.78
CA GLU A 326 -2.52 -6.91 17.23
C GLU A 326 -1.72 -5.61 17.15
N ALA A 327 -1.70 -4.92 16.00
CA ALA A 327 -1.01 -3.65 15.81
C ALA A 327 -1.44 -2.58 16.84
N ALA A 328 -2.74 -2.42 17.06
CA ALA A 328 -3.27 -1.42 18.01
C ALA A 328 -3.03 -1.77 19.49
N GLN A 329 -2.75 -3.04 19.80
CA GLN A 329 -2.47 -3.53 21.16
C GLN A 329 -0.99 -3.54 21.51
N LEU A 330 -0.09 -3.42 20.53
CA LEU A 330 1.34 -3.29 20.78
C LEU A 330 1.64 -2.05 21.66
N ARG A 331 2.66 -2.21 22.50
CA ARG A 331 3.12 -1.21 23.47
C ARG A 331 4.64 -1.19 23.47
N LEU A 332 5.20 -0.66 22.39
CA LEU A 332 6.64 -0.56 22.18
C LEU A 332 7.18 0.65 22.94
N VAL A 333 8.36 0.48 23.54
CA VAL A 333 9.18 1.62 23.98
C VAL A 333 9.79 2.19 22.70
N ILE A 334 9.60 3.49 22.51
CA ILE A 334 9.93 4.21 21.28
C ILE A 334 11.05 5.17 21.57
#